data_AF-A0A1G7MH03-F1
#
_entry.id   AF-A0A1G7MH03-F1
#
_cell.length_a   1.000
_cell.length_b   1.000
_cell.length_c   1.000
_cell.angle_alpha   90.00
_cell.angle_beta   90.00
_cell.angle_gamma   90.00
#
_symmetry.space_group_name_H-M   'P 1'
#
loop_
_entity.id
_entity.type
_entity.pdbx_description
1 polymer ?
#
loop_
_entity_poly.entity_id
_entity_poly.type
_entity_poly.pdbx_seq_one_letter_code
_entity_poly.pdbx_strand_id
1 'polypeptide(L)'
;MDTIFTRQNEQKNIDLLCAQRQLYTEAKEGYLWQIWLTCPVAIFLGLLKLILSIWHIDINGIVIFCTIVVAMTDLLLLIYVINDNKKKAAKVQEEFDCTVYPLSWNEDFVASKNSTAVVTKYSNRYKKRVADLNNLYDWYPIELAKYEGNKLILHCQKVNMIYDKEIRQRFRVLALKVSIIPLVVLLLASVLINPTMQTALVMIAVFLPLLWIGIKTSIDQKKSISYSEETETIINRLLKTEDPGEKSIRSVQDRIYNNRIGSVFIPDGYYIKVRDELEKEMHDNAERA
;
A
#
# COMPACT_ATOMS: atom_id res chain seq x y z
N MET A 1 16.76 31.10 3.78
CA MET A 1 15.44 30.50 4.01
C MET A 1 15.53 29.06 3.57
N ASP A 2 15.29 28.11 4.46
CA ASP A 2 15.33 26.69 4.10
C ASP A 2 14.15 26.37 3.19
N THR A 3 14.45 25.93 1.98
CA THR A 3 13.45 25.50 0.99
C THR A 3 13.04 24.06 1.27
N ILE A 4 11.96 23.59 0.61
CA ILE A 4 11.57 22.17 0.63
C ILE A 4 12.75 21.26 0.25
N PHE A 5 13.56 21.69 -0.72
CA PHE A 5 14.71 20.94 -1.24
C PHE A 5 15.86 20.79 -0.23
N THR A 6 16.03 21.76 0.67
CA THR A 6 16.95 21.63 1.79
C THR A 6 16.35 20.76 2.89
N ARG A 7 15.10 21.04 3.29
CA ARG A 7 14.44 20.35 4.41
C ARG A 7 14.31 18.85 4.17
N GLN A 8 13.91 18.42 2.98
CA GLN A 8 13.73 16.99 2.68
C GLN A 8 14.98 16.16 2.96
N ASN A 9 16.17 16.75 2.77
CA ASN A 9 17.46 16.11 2.89
C ASN A 9 18.09 16.28 4.29
N GLU A 10 17.43 16.98 5.21
CA GLU A 10 17.89 17.05 6.60
C GLU A 10 17.86 15.66 7.25
N GLN A 11 18.88 15.35 8.06
CA GLN A 11 19.01 14.02 8.68
C GLN A 11 17.76 13.59 9.47
N LYS A 12 17.09 14.54 10.14
CA LYS A 12 15.84 14.27 10.88
C LYS A 12 14.72 13.78 9.96
N ASN A 13 14.63 14.30 8.74
CA ASN A 13 13.60 13.97 7.76
C ASN A 13 13.96 12.67 7.02
N ILE A 14 15.24 12.43 6.74
CA ILE A 14 15.72 11.13 6.27
C ILE A 14 15.43 10.02 7.30
N ASP A 15 15.55 10.32 8.60
CA ASP A 15 15.21 9.37 9.67
C ASP A 15 13.71 9.07 9.72
N LEU A 16 12.85 10.07 9.47
CA LEU A 16 11.41 9.85 9.32
C LEU A 16 11.12 8.95 8.11
N LEU A 17 11.74 9.19 6.95
CA LEU A 17 11.59 8.33 5.77
C LEU A 17 12.07 6.89 6.04
N CYS A 18 13.21 6.71 6.72
CA CYS A 18 13.70 5.39 7.13
C CYS A 18 12.68 4.67 8.04
N ALA A 19 12.19 5.36 9.06
CA ALA A 19 11.22 4.79 10.01
C ALA A 19 9.89 4.43 9.31
N GLN A 20 9.39 5.30 8.44
CA GLN A 20 8.21 5.07 7.62
C GLN A 20 8.36 3.83 6.74
N ARG A 21 9.50 3.70 6.05
CA ARG A 21 9.74 2.58 5.13
C ARG A 21 9.75 1.26 5.89
N GLN A 22 10.45 1.19 7.02
CA GLN A 22 10.49 -0.01 7.85
C GLN A 22 9.12 -0.40 8.42
N LEU A 23 8.35 0.57 8.93
CA LEU A 23 7.00 0.32 9.43
C LEU A 23 6.07 -0.21 8.33
N TYR A 24 6.13 0.37 7.12
CA TYR A 24 5.37 -0.14 5.98
C TYR A 24 5.83 -1.53 5.55
N THR A 25 7.13 -1.81 5.51
CA THR A 25 7.62 -3.14 5.18
C THR A 25 7.15 -4.19 6.19
N GLU A 26 7.20 -3.90 7.49
CA GLU A 26 6.68 -4.83 8.51
C GLU A 26 5.16 -5.04 8.39
N ALA A 27 4.39 -3.99 8.07
CA ALA A 27 2.96 -4.12 7.81
C ALA A 27 2.67 -4.97 6.55
N LYS A 28 3.46 -4.78 5.49
CA LYS A 28 3.37 -5.55 4.24
C LYS A 28 3.76 -7.02 4.44
N GLU A 29 4.81 -7.29 5.19
CA GLU A 29 5.22 -8.66 5.56
C GLU A 29 4.12 -9.37 6.35
N GLY A 30 3.53 -8.70 7.35
CA GLY A 30 2.37 -9.22 8.07
C GLY A 30 1.17 -9.50 7.16
N TYR A 31 0.88 -8.59 6.23
CA TYR A 31 -0.18 -8.78 5.24
C TYR A 31 0.10 -9.95 4.27
N LEU A 32 1.35 -10.15 3.86
CA LEU A 32 1.74 -11.31 3.06
C LEU A 32 1.53 -12.61 3.85
N TRP A 33 1.91 -12.65 5.14
CA TRP A 33 1.63 -13.80 6.01
C TRP A 33 0.13 -14.09 6.14
N GLN A 34 -0.68 -13.05 6.30
CA GLN A 34 -2.15 -13.16 6.32
C GLN A 34 -2.68 -13.80 5.02
N ILE A 35 -2.23 -13.33 3.85
CA ILE A 35 -2.62 -13.92 2.56
C ILE A 35 -2.16 -15.38 2.47
N TRP A 36 -0.91 -15.67 2.84
CA TRP A 36 -0.34 -17.02 2.77
C TRP A 36 -1.08 -18.03 3.65
N LEU A 37 -1.45 -17.63 4.88
CA LEU A 37 -2.19 -18.48 5.80
C LEU A 37 -3.65 -18.67 5.38
N THR A 38 -4.28 -17.68 4.75
CA THR A 38 -5.71 -17.75 4.43
C THR A 38 -6.00 -18.38 3.07
N CYS A 39 -5.13 -18.22 2.07
CA CYS A 39 -5.40 -18.69 0.71
C CYS A 39 -4.59 -19.94 0.33
N PRO A 40 -3.26 -19.91 0.19
CA PRO A 40 -2.46 -21.09 -0.13
C PRO A 40 -2.66 -22.27 0.83
N VAL A 41 -2.73 -22.03 2.15
CA VAL A 41 -2.98 -23.12 3.12
C VAL A 41 -4.37 -23.72 2.94
N ALA A 42 -5.40 -22.90 2.70
CA ALA A 42 -6.75 -23.41 2.45
C ALA A 42 -6.82 -24.23 1.16
N ILE A 43 -6.16 -23.75 0.09
CA ILE A 43 -6.01 -24.47 -1.18
C ILE A 43 -5.30 -25.81 -0.94
N PHE A 44 -4.16 -25.79 -0.24
CA PHE A 44 -3.36 -26.98 0.05
C PHE A 44 -4.14 -28.00 0.87
N LEU A 45 -4.80 -27.60 1.95
CA LEU A 45 -5.63 -28.49 2.78
C LEU A 45 -6.81 -29.07 2.00
N GLY A 46 -7.44 -28.27 1.14
CA GLY A 46 -8.52 -28.73 0.26
C GLY A 46 -8.05 -29.79 -0.73
N LEU A 47 -6.92 -29.57 -1.39
CA LEU A 47 -6.31 -30.55 -2.31
C LEU A 47 -5.83 -31.80 -1.58
N LEU A 48 -5.19 -31.65 -0.42
CA LEU A 48 -4.74 -32.77 0.41
C LEU A 48 -5.91 -33.65 0.83
N LYS A 49 -7.02 -33.06 1.26
CA LYS A 49 -8.26 -33.78 1.59
C LYS A 49 -8.78 -34.57 0.38
N LEU A 50 -8.79 -33.97 -0.81
CA LEU A 50 -9.22 -34.65 -2.03
C LEU A 50 -8.34 -35.86 -2.34
N ILE A 51 -7.01 -35.72 -2.23
CA ILE A 51 -6.06 -36.80 -2.50
C ILE A 51 -6.21 -37.93 -1.48
N LEU A 52 -6.28 -37.61 -0.19
CA LEU A 52 -6.38 -38.62 0.88
C LEU A 52 -7.72 -39.35 0.89
N SER A 53 -8.79 -38.70 0.40
CA SER A 53 -10.09 -39.35 0.22
C SER A 53 -10.03 -40.52 -0.77
N ILE A 54 -9.09 -40.53 -1.72
CA ILE A 54 -8.88 -41.67 -2.64
C ILE A 54 -8.46 -42.92 -1.86
N TRP A 55 -7.74 -42.72 -0.76
CA TRP A 55 -7.23 -43.79 0.11
C TRP A 55 -8.15 -44.04 1.33
N HIS A 56 -9.37 -43.49 1.33
CA HIS A 56 -10.33 -43.56 2.45
C HIS A 56 -9.80 -43.02 3.79
N ILE A 57 -8.82 -42.11 3.75
CA ILE A 57 -8.28 -41.46 4.95
C ILE A 57 -9.08 -40.19 5.24
N ASP A 58 -9.74 -40.13 6.40
CA ASP A 58 -10.48 -38.94 6.84
C ASP A 58 -9.58 -37.98 7.64
N ILE A 59 -9.42 -36.76 7.13
CA ILE A 59 -8.70 -35.66 7.79
C ILE A 59 -9.59 -34.46 8.12
N ASN A 60 -10.92 -34.62 8.12
CA ASN A 60 -11.88 -33.53 8.33
C ASN A 60 -11.61 -32.76 9.64
N GLY A 61 -11.38 -33.47 10.74
CA GLY A 61 -11.08 -32.84 12.04
C GLY A 61 -9.84 -31.96 12.00
N ILE A 62 -8.78 -32.41 11.31
CA ILE A 62 -7.52 -31.67 11.15
C ILE A 62 -7.77 -30.40 10.31
N VAL A 63 -8.46 -30.53 9.18
CA VAL A 63 -8.75 -29.39 8.29
C VAL A 63 -9.58 -28.33 9.02
N ILE A 64 -10.62 -28.74 9.76
CA ILE A 64 -11.46 -27.83 10.55
C ILE A 64 -10.62 -27.13 11.62
N PHE A 65 -9.84 -27.90 12.38
CA PHE A 65 -8.97 -27.33 13.42
C PHE A 65 -7.97 -26.31 12.85
N CYS A 66 -7.26 -26.65 11.78
CA CYS A 66 -6.34 -25.73 11.11
C CYS A 66 -7.04 -24.46 10.62
N THR A 67 -8.24 -24.59 10.06
CA THR A 67 -9.02 -23.44 9.57
C THR A 67 -9.42 -22.51 10.71
N ILE A 68 -9.86 -23.06 11.85
CA ILE A 68 -10.19 -22.29 13.06
C ILE A 68 -8.95 -21.58 13.58
N VAL A 69 -7.81 -22.27 13.70
CA VAL A 69 -6.56 -21.68 14.20
C VAL A 69 -6.09 -20.53 13.30
N VAL A 70 -6.14 -20.71 11.97
CA VAL A 70 -5.80 -19.66 11.01
C VAL A 70 -6.74 -18.46 11.17
N ALA A 71 -8.06 -18.68 11.23
CA ALA A 71 -9.04 -17.61 11.38
C ALA A 71 -8.87 -16.84 12.70
N MET A 72 -8.61 -17.55 13.80
CA MET A 72 -8.34 -16.92 15.10
C MET A 72 -7.04 -16.11 15.09
N THR A 73 -5.98 -16.66 14.50
CA THR A 73 -4.69 -15.97 14.37
C THR A 73 -4.85 -14.68 13.56
N ASP A 74 -5.64 -14.74 12.50
CA ASP A 74 -5.92 -13.58 11.66
C ASP A 74 -6.68 -12.49 12.43
N LEU A 75 -7.81 -12.87 13.04
CA LEU A 75 -8.72 -11.95 13.71
C LEU A 75 -8.12 -11.31 14.97
N LEU A 76 -7.36 -12.08 15.75
CA LEU A 76 -6.85 -11.64 17.06
C LEU A 76 -5.46 -11.01 16.99
N LEU A 77 -4.64 -11.33 15.98
CA LEU A 77 -3.25 -10.90 15.93
C LEU A 77 -2.90 -10.16 14.64
N LEU A 78 -3.04 -10.80 13.47
CA LEU A 78 -2.50 -10.25 12.22
C LEU A 78 -3.15 -8.92 11.85
N ILE A 79 -4.49 -8.85 11.87
CA ILE A 79 -5.23 -7.61 11.55
C ILE A 79 -4.78 -6.45 12.43
N TYR A 80 -4.58 -6.68 13.74
CA TYR A 80 -4.17 -5.65 14.67
C TYR A 80 -2.75 -5.15 14.38
N VAL A 81 -1.78 -6.07 14.27
CA VAL A 81 -0.37 -5.73 14.04
C VAL A 81 -0.17 -5.02 12.70
N ILE A 82 -0.84 -5.49 11.64
CA ILE A 82 -0.78 -4.89 10.31
C ILE A 82 -1.31 -3.45 10.34
N ASN A 83 -2.49 -3.25 10.93
CA ASN A 83 -3.14 -1.92 10.95
C ASN A 83 -2.40 -0.94 11.88
N ASP A 84 -1.87 -1.41 13.00
CA ASP A 84 -1.07 -0.57 13.91
C ASP A 84 0.22 -0.08 13.23
N ASN A 85 0.98 -0.99 12.60
CA ASN A 85 2.19 -0.60 11.85
C ASN A 85 1.86 0.34 10.68
N LYS A 86 0.76 0.09 9.95
CA LYS A 86 0.29 0.97 8.87
C LYS A 86 -0.03 2.38 9.38
N LYS A 87 -0.78 2.47 10.48
CA LYS A 87 -1.15 3.76 11.09
C LYS A 87 0.07 4.50 11.59
N LYS A 88 1.01 3.81 12.24
CA LYS A 88 2.30 4.38 12.65
C LYS A 88 3.08 4.91 11.45
N ALA A 89 3.20 4.12 10.38
CA ALA A 89 3.90 4.53 9.16
C ALA A 89 3.28 5.79 8.53
N ALA A 90 1.95 5.83 8.43
CA ALA A 90 1.22 6.99 7.90
C ALA A 90 1.46 8.25 8.76
N LYS A 91 1.49 8.12 10.09
CA LYS A 91 1.82 9.22 11.00
C LYS A 91 3.26 9.72 10.87
N VAL A 92 4.23 8.81 10.68
CA VAL A 92 5.63 9.20 10.42
C VAL A 92 5.73 9.94 9.07
N GLN A 93 5.04 9.46 8.04
CA GLN A 93 4.99 10.17 6.75
C GLN A 93 4.36 11.55 6.89
N GLU A 94 3.28 11.66 7.67
CA GLU A 94 2.62 12.93 7.94
C GLU A 94 3.54 13.90 8.68
N GLU A 95 4.36 13.40 9.61
CA GLU A 95 5.35 14.20 10.32
C GLU A 95 6.45 14.70 9.38
N PHE A 96 6.91 13.86 8.44
CA PHE A 96 7.83 14.26 7.38
C PHE A 96 7.21 15.36 6.51
N ASP A 97 6.01 15.14 5.97
CA ASP A 97 5.33 16.08 5.09
C ASP A 97 5.08 17.43 5.81
N CYS A 98 4.59 17.42 7.06
CA CYS A 98 4.40 18.64 7.86
C CYS A 98 5.71 19.40 8.08
N THR A 99 6.80 18.69 8.33
CA THR A 99 8.10 19.29 8.62
C THR A 99 8.74 19.89 7.37
N VAL A 100 8.60 19.21 6.22
CA VAL A 100 9.15 19.68 4.94
C VAL A 100 8.33 20.83 4.36
N TYR A 101 6.99 20.78 4.48
CA TYR A 101 6.03 21.79 3.99
C TYR A 101 5.73 22.94 4.97
N PRO A 102 6.57 23.13 5.98
CA PRO A 102 6.22 23.72 7.30
C PRO A 102 4.73 23.90 7.59
N LEU A 103 3.95 22.82 7.57
CA LEU A 103 2.53 22.85 7.91
C LEU A 103 2.34 22.55 9.41
N SER A 104 1.33 23.17 10.00
CA SER A 104 0.87 22.82 11.35
C SER A 104 0.41 21.35 11.41
N TRP A 105 0.67 20.72 12.56
CA TRP A 105 0.18 19.38 12.84
C TRP A 105 -1.28 19.43 13.30
N ASN A 106 -2.14 18.64 12.68
CA ASN A 106 -3.57 18.60 13.01
C ASN A 106 -3.85 17.55 14.10
N GLU A 107 -3.77 17.95 15.38
CA GLU A 107 -4.00 17.04 16.52
C GLU A 107 -5.42 16.48 16.56
N ASP A 108 -6.43 17.26 16.16
CA ASP A 108 -7.83 16.82 16.19
C ASP A 108 -8.10 15.70 15.18
N PHE A 109 -7.41 15.71 14.04
CA PHE A 109 -7.60 14.73 12.97
C PHE A 109 -6.62 13.56 13.03
N VAL A 110 -5.34 13.85 13.27
CA VAL A 110 -4.24 12.86 13.23
C VAL A 110 -4.02 12.21 14.60
N ALA A 111 -4.50 12.84 15.67
CA ALA A 111 -4.10 12.62 17.06
C ALA A 111 -2.60 12.92 17.27
N SER A 112 -2.02 12.42 18.36
CA SER A 112 -0.61 12.64 18.69
C SER A 112 0.36 12.04 17.66
N LYS A 113 1.53 12.68 17.52
CA LYS A 113 2.68 12.12 16.79
C LYS A 113 3.14 10.80 17.42
N ASN A 114 3.87 10.01 16.65
CA ASN A 114 4.59 8.88 17.24
C ASN A 114 5.70 9.40 18.17
N SER A 115 6.06 8.63 19.19
CA SER A 115 7.17 9.02 20.04
C SER A 115 8.49 8.98 19.27
N THR A 116 9.43 9.85 19.64
CA THR A 116 10.78 9.88 19.07
C THR A 116 11.49 8.53 19.21
N ALA A 117 11.21 7.78 20.30
CA ALA A 117 11.72 6.43 20.50
C ALA A 117 11.23 5.45 19.42
N VAL A 118 9.96 5.55 18.99
CA VAL A 118 9.42 4.75 17.89
C VAL A 118 10.14 5.11 16.59
N VAL A 119 10.22 6.40 16.23
CA VAL A 119 10.92 6.84 15.01
C VAL A 119 12.36 6.35 15.00
N THR A 120 13.10 6.56 16.10
CA THR A 120 14.50 6.14 16.23
C THR A 120 14.66 4.63 16.09
N LYS A 121 13.80 3.84 16.75
CA LYS A 121 13.82 2.38 16.67
C LYS A 121 13.66 1.89 15.23
N TYR A 122 12.65 2.36 14.51
CA TYR A 122 12.35 1.88 13.17
C TYR A 122 13.31 2.45 12.12
N SER A 123 13.79 3.69 12.27
CA SER A 123 14.85 4.26 11.44
C SER A 123 16.13 3.42 11.54
N ASN A 124 16.59 3.10 12.75
CA ASN A 124 17.78 2.27 12.96
C ASN A 124 17.62 0.85 12.40
N ARG A 125 16.41 0.27 12.47
CA ARG A 125 16.13 -1.03 11.85
C ARG A 125 16.23 -0.95 10.32
N TYR A 126 15.69 0.10 9.71
CA TYR A 126 15.79 0.31 8.26
C TYR A 126 17.24 0.42 7.80
N LYS A 127 18.03 1.28 8.46
CA LYS A 127 19.45 1.51 8.14
C LYS A 127 20.31 0.25 8.29
N LYS A 128 19.93 -0.69 9.17
CA LYS A 128 20.57 -2.00 9.28
C LYS A 128 20.14 -2.97 8.18
N ARG A 129 18.92 -2.81 7.67
CA ARG A 129 18.32 -3.68 6.65
C ARG A 129 18.77 -3.31 5.23
N VAL A 130 18.97 -2.03 4.97
CA VAL A 130 19.26 -1.49 3.63
C VAL A 130 20.63 -0.80 3.64
N ALA A 131 21.50 -1.21 2.72
CA ALA A 131 22.87 -0.68 2.63
C ALA A 131 22.94 0.72 1.99
N ASP A 132 22.02 1.02 1.07
CA ASP A 132 21.99 2.28 0.33
C ASP A 132 20.70 3.07 0.61
N LEU A 133 20.87 4.31 1.09
CA LEU A 133 19.78 5.25 1.40
C LEU A 133 19.60 6.33 0.33
N ASN A 134 20.36 6.29 -0.77
CA ASN A 134 20.31 7.31 -1.84
C ASN A 134 18.89 7.56 -2.34
N ASN A 135 18.05 6.52 -2.40
CA ASN A 135 16.65 6.60 -2.82
C ASN A 135 15.71 7.33 -1.82
N LEU A 136 16.23 7.81 -0.68
CA LEU A 136 15.49 8.61 0.29
C LEU A 136 15.83 10.10 0.20
N TYR A 137 16.91 10.44 -0.50
CA TYR A 137 17.30 11.82 -0.78
C TYR A 137 16.57 12.32 -2.03
N ASP A 138 16.42 13.64 -2.11
CA ASP A 138 15.80 14.32 -3.24
C ASP A 138 14.40 13.76 -3.59
N TRP A 139 13.63 13.48 -2.52
CA TRP A 139 12.27 12.94 -2.60
C TRP A 139 11.35 13.73 -3.53
N TYR A 140 11.52 15.06 -3.60
CA TYR A 140 10.82 15.95 -4.52
C TYR A 140 11.71 16.36 -5.70
N PRO A 141 11.19 16.28 -6.95
CA PRO A 141 11.91 16.68 -8.16
C PRO A 141 12.34 18.14 -8.12
N ILE A 142 13.58 18.43 -8.50
CA ILE A 142 14.17 19.79 -8.51
C ILE A 142 13.44 20.74 -9.48
N GLU A 143 12.77 20.19 -10.48
CA GLU A 143 11.97 20.89 -11.48
C GLU A 143 10.81 21.67 -10.84
N LEU A 144 10.38 21.27 -9.63
CA LEU A 144 9.40 22.02 -8.85
C LEU A 144 9.96 23.32 -8.25
N ALA A 145 11.29 23.53 -8.25
CA ALA A 145 11.92 24.74 -7.70
C ALA A 145 11.53 26.04 -8.43
N LYS A 146 10.88 25.94 -9.60
CA LYS A 146 10.26 27.07 -10.31
C LYS A 146 9.06 27.67 -9.57
N TYR A 147 8.50 26.97 -8.59
CA TYR A 147 7.39 27.45 -7.76
C TYR A 147 7.87 27.89 -6.37
N GLU A 148 7.08 28.75 -5.75
CA GLU A 148 7.37 29.26 -4.42
C GLU A 148 6.14 29.17 -3.50
N GLY A 149 6.40 29.28 -2.19
CA GLY A 149 5.39 29.35 -1.13
C GLY A 149 4.35 28.24 -1.21
N ASN A 150 3.08 28.64 -1.09
CA ASN A 150 1.94 27.74 -1.00
C ASN A 150 1.67 26.95 -2.28
N LYS A 151 2.01 27.50 -3.45
CA LYS A 151 1.88 26.78 -4.72
C LYS A 151 2.90 25.67 -4.83
N LEU A 152 4.14 25.90 -4.39
CA LEU A 152 5.16 24.85 -4.35
C LEU A 152 4.70 23.64 -3.52
N ILE A 153 4.11 23.87 -2.34
CA ILE A 153 3.59 22.80 -1.49
C ILE A 153 2.47 22.02 -2.21
N LEU A 154 1.53 22.71 -2.85
CA LEU A 154 0.46 22.07 -3.62
C LEU A 154 0.99 21.23 -4.79
N HIS A 155 2.02 21.70 -5.49
CA HIS A 155 2.69 20.92 -6.53
C HIS A 155 3.37 19.67 -5.95
N CYS A 156 4.09 19.78 -4.83
CA CYS A 156 4.70 18.65 -4.14
C CYS A 156 3.65 17.61 -3.69
N GLN A 157 2.55 18.06 -3.10
CA GLN A 157 1.40 17.22 -2.74
C GLN A 157 0.80 16.51 -3.95
N LYS A 158 0.60 17.25 -5.04
CA LYS A 158 0.05 16.72 -6.30
C LYS A 158 0.95 15.64 -6.89
N VAL A 159 2.25 15.89 -7.00
CA VAL A 159 3.21 14.96 -7.58
C VAL A 159 3.27 13.66 -6.76
N ASN A 160 3.38 13.75 -5.42
CA ASN A 160 3.38 12.57 -4.54
C ASN A 160 2.06 11.76 -4.67
N MET A 161 0.93 12.46 -4.73
CA MET A 161 -0.37 11.81 -4.88
C MET A 161 -0.56 11.17 -6.26
N ILE A 162 -0.11 11.81 -7.35
CA ILE A 162 -0.15 11.22 -8.69
C ILE A 162 0.74 9.96 -8.73
N TYR A 163 1.94 10.04 -8.16
CA TYR A 163 2.84 8.90 -8.07
C TYR A 163 2.17 7.70 -7.37
N ASP A 164 1.54 7.92 -6.20
CA ASP A 164 0.81 6.88 -5.46
C ASP A 164 -0.42 6.37 -6.25
N LYS A 165 -1.15 7.26 -6.94
CA LYS A 165 -2.30 6.90 -7.78
C LYS A 165 -1.89 5.97 -8.93
N GLU A 166 -0.83 6.30 -9.64
CA GLU A 166 -0.38 5.53 -10.82
C GLU A 166 0.06 4.11 -10.43
N ILE A 167 0.84 3.96 -9.36
CA ILE A 167 1.21 2.62 -8.91
C ILE A 167 0.00 1.79 -8.47
N ARG A 168 -0.99 2.41 -7.81
CA ARG A 168 -2.22 1.72 -7.40
C ARG A 168 -3.03 1.26 -8.60
N GLN A 169 -3.13 2.08 -9.63
CA GLN A 169 -3.85 1.73 -10.85
C GLN A 169 -3.19 0.55 -11.56
N ARG A 170 -1.86 0.57 -11.70
CA ARG A 170 -1.10 -0.54 -12.29
C ARG A 170 -1.22 -1.82 -11.44
N PHE A 171 -1.11 -1.71 -10.11
CA PHE A 171 -1.24 -2.84 -9.20
C PHE A 171 -2.65 -3.44 -9.18
N ARG A 172 -3.69 -2.61 -9.25
CA ARG A 172 -5.09 -3.05 -9.36
C ARG A 172 -5.29 -3.96 -10.57
N VAL A 173 -4.77 -3.57 -11.74
CA VAL A 173 -4.85 -4.38 -12.96
C VAL A 173 -4.09 -5.70 -12.79
N LEU A 174 -2.90 -5.66 -12.19
CA LEU A 174 -2.13 -6.87 -11.91
C LEU A 174 -2.88 -7.84 -10.98
N ALA A 175 -3.44 -7.35 -9.88
CA ALA A 175 -4.16 -8.17 -8.90
C ALA A 175 -5.37 -8.90 -9.55
N LEU A 176 -6.11 -8.21 -10.43
CA LEU A 176 -7.18 -8.85 -11.21
C LEU A 176 -6.65 -9.91 -12.17
N LYS A 177 -5.59 -9.61 -12.94
CA LYS A 177 -5.00 -10.57 -13.89
C LYS A 177 -4.52 -11.84 -13.20
N VAL A 178 -3.77 -11.70 -12.10
CA VAL A 178 -3.25 -12.83 -11.31
C VAL A 178 -4.37 -13.70 -10.74
N SER A 179 -5.54 -13.11 -10.46
CA SER A 179 -6.66 -13.84 -9.87
C SER A 179 -7.57 -14.49 -10.92
N ILE A 180 -7.79 -13.83 -12.07
CA ILE A 180 -8.73 -14.28 -13.12
C ILE A 180 -8.07 -15.28 -14.09
N ILE A 181 -6.81 -15.05 -14.49
CA ILE A 181 -6.15 -15.90 -15.50
C ILE A 181 -6.10 -17.38 -15.08
N PRO A 182 -5.69 -17.74 -13.84
CA PRO A 182 -5.68 -19.14 -13.41
C PRO A 182 -7.07 -19.78 -13.46
N LEU A 183 -8.13 -19.04 -13.12
CA LEU A 183 -9.50 -19.53 -13.22
C LEU A 183 -9.88 -19.83 -14.67
N VAL A 184 -9.56 -18.93 -15.60
CA VAL A 184 -9.84 -19.15 -17.04
C VAL A 184 -9.10 -20.37 -17.56
N VAL A 185 -7.82 -20.53 -17.21
CA VAL A 185 -7.02 -21.71 -17.58
C VAL A 185 -7.64 -22.98 -17.02
N LEU A 186 -8.10 -22.96 -15.76
CA LEU A 186 -8.75 -24.11 -15.12
C LEU A 186 -10.08 -24.47 -15.80
N LEU A 187 -10.88 -23.48 -16.19
CA LEU A 187 -12.13 -23.71 -16.92
C LEU A 187 -11.85 -24.33 -18.30
N LEU A 188 -10.86 -23.83 -19.04
CA LEU A 188 -10.45 -24.39 -20.33
C LEU A 188 -9.92 -25.82 -20.19
N ALA A 189 -9.08 -26.08 -19.18
CA ALA A 189 -8.59 -27.43 -18.88
C ALA A 189 -9.73 -28.38 -18.51
N SER A 190 -10.74 -27.90 -17.76
CA SER A 190 -11.92 -28.69 -17.40
C SER A 190 -12.74 -29.09 -18.63
N VAL A 191 -12.85 -28.22 -19.64
CA VAL A 191 -13.50 -28.59 -20.92
C VAL A 191 -12.75 -29.71 -21.64
N LEU A 192 -11.41 -29.69 -21.61
CA LEU A 192 -10.58 -30.69 -22.28
C LEU A 192 -10.57 -32.04 -21.55
N ILE A 193 -10.52 -32.01 -20.22
CA ILE A 193 -10.44 -33.21 -19.37
C ILE A 193 -11.82 -33.86 -19.18
N ASN A 194 -12.91 -33.08 -19.33
CA ASN A 194 -14.29 -33.49 -19.11
C ASN A 194 -14.50 -34.21 -17.75
N PRO A 195 -14.13 -33.58 -16.61
CA PRO A 195 -14.26 -34.18 -15.30
C PRO A 195 -15.74 -34.30 -14.91
N THR A 196 -16.04 -35.11 -13.88
CA THR A 196 -17.39 -35.13 -13.32
C THR A 196 -17.78 -33.74 -12.80
N MET A 197 -19.08 -33.43 -12.78
CA MET A 197 -19.60 -32.16 -12.26
C MET A 197 -19.12 -31.91 -10.82
N GLN A 198 -19.08 -32.94 -9.97
CA GLN A 198 -18.60 -32.83 -8.60
C GLN A 198 -17.11 -32.41 -8.56
N THR A 199 -16.27 -33.06 -9.36
CA THR A 199 -14.84 -32.71 -9.45
C THR A 199 -14.63 -31.29 -9.97
N ALA A 200 -15.40 -30.86 -10.98
CA ALA A 200 -15.35 -29.49 -11.50
C ALA A 200 -15.70 -28.46 -10.42
N LEU A 201 -16.75 -28.70 -9.64
CA LEU A 201 -17.16 -27.81 -8.56
C LEU A 201 -16.10 -27.69 -7.46
N VAL A 202 -15.46 -28.80 -7.09
CA VAL A 202 -14.37 -28.78 -6.09
C VAL A 202 -13.17 -27.99 -6.63
N MET A 203 -12.80 -28.19 -7.90
CA MET A 203 -11.73 -27.42 -8.54
C MET A 203 -12.02 -25.92 -8.52
N ILE A 204 -13.24 -25.49 -8.85
CA ILE A 204 -13.63 -24.08 -8.78
C ILE A 204 -13.59 -23.56 -7.34
N ALA A 205 -14.12 -24.32 -6.39
CA ALA A 205 -14.21 -23.93 -4.98
C ALA A 205 -12.83 -23.65 -4.36
N VAL A 206 -11.83 -24.46 -4.73
CA VAL A 206 -10.43 -24.27 -4.28
C VAL A 206 -9.87 -22.90 -4.73
N PHE A 207 -10.30 -22.36 -5.88
CA PHE A 207 -9.80 -21.08 -6.40
C PHE A 207 -10.59 -19.84 -5.93
N LEU A 208 -11.76 -20.01 -5.32
CA LEU A 208 -12.58 -18.88 -4.82
C LEU A 208 -11.82 -17.92 -3.89
N PRO A 209 -10.98 -18.37 -2.94
CA PRO A 209 -10.22 -17.48 -2.07
C PRO A 209 -9.29 -16.53 -2.85
N LEU A 210 -8.63 -17.02 -3.89
CA LEU A 210 -7.76 -16.21 -4.75
C LEU A 210 -8.56 -15.14 -5.50
N LEU A 211 -9.70 -15.53 -6.10
CA LEU A 211 -10.60 -14.60 -6.78
C LEU A 211 -11.12 -13.52 -5.83
N TRP A 212 -11.53 -13.92 -4.63
CA TRP A 212 -12.00 -13.02 -3.59
C TRP A 212 -10.94 -11.97 -3.25
N ILE A 213 -9.69 -12.38 -2.98
CA ILE A 213 -8.61 -11.43 -2.67
C ILE A 213 -8.33 -10.49 -3.84
N GLY A 214 -8.28 -11.02 -5.07
CA GLY A 214 -8.07 -10.20 -6.27
C GLY A 214 -9.13 -9.13 -6.47
N ILE A 215 -10.40 -9.53 -6.38
CA ILE A 215 -11.55 -8.63 -6.51
C ILE A 215 -11.56 -7.61 -5.38
N LYS A 216 -11.39 -8.05 -4.12
CA LYS A 216 -11.35 -7.16 -2.95
C LYS A 216 -10.22 -6.13 -3.06
N THR A 217 -9.02 -6.58 -3.39
CA THR A 217 -7.87 -5.69 -3.63
C THR A 217 -8.18 -4.68 -4.72
N SER A 218 -8.79 -5.10 -5.83
CA SER A 218 -9.16 -4.20 -6.92
C SER A 218 -10.19 -3.14 -6.50
N ILE A 219 -11.22 -3.54 -5.73
CA ILE A 219 -12.23 -2.63 -5.20
C ILE A 219 -11.58 -1.60 -4.28
N ASP A 220 -10.74 -2.05 -3.34
CA ASP A 220 -10.15 -1.16 -2.35
C ASP A 220 -9.08 -0.23 -2.96
N GLN A 221 -8.31 -0.70 -3.95
CA GLN A 221 -7.43 0.19 -4.73
C GLN A 221 -8.24 1.22 -5.52
N LYS A 222 -9.37 0.81 -6.15
CA LYS A 222 -10.24 1.75 -6.89
C LYS A 222 -10.79 2.85 -5.98
N LYS A 223 -11.17 2.53 -4.73
CA LYS A 223 -11.61 3.54 -3.75
C LYS A 223 -10.50 4.57 -3.47
N SER A 224 -9.27 4.10 -3.24
CA SER A 224 -8.12 4.98 -2.97
C SER A 224 -7.75 5.86 -4.18
N ILE A 225 -7.85 5.31 -5.39
CA ILE A 225 -7.64 6.05 -6.65
C ILE A 225 -8.69 7.15 -6.80
N SER A 226 -9.98 6.83 -6.64
CA SER A 226 -11.07 7.80 -6.70
C SER A 226 -10.88 8.95 -5.70
N TYR A 227 -10.46 8.62 -4.46
CA TYR A 227 -10.20 9.62 -3.44
C TYR A 227 -9.02 10.54 -3.82
N SER A 228 -8.02 10.00 -4.51
CA SER A 228 -6.89 10.77 -5.03
C SER A 228 -7.31 11.68 -6.19
N GLU A 229 -8.16 11.21 -7.11
CA GLU A 229 -8.71 12.01 -8.23
C GLU A 229 -9.57 13.19 -7.74
N GLU A 230 -10.40 12.96 -6.71
CA GLU A 230 -11.16 14.04 -6.06
C GLU A 230 -10.24 15.08 -5.41
N THR A 231 -9.17 14.61 -4.75
CA THR A 231 -8.19 15.49 -4.10
C THR A 231 -7.38 16.28 -5.15
N GLU A 232 -7.06 15.66 -6.29
CA GLU A 232 -6.43 16.32 -7.43
C GLU A 232 -7.30 17.45 -7.99
N THR A 233 -8.60 17.23 -8.07
CA THR A 233 -9.56 18.26 -8.51
C THR A 233 -9.53 19.47 -7.57
N ILE A 234 -9.39 19.24 -6.26
CA ILE A 234 -9.26 20.30 -5.25
C ILE A 234 -7.93 21.04 -5.43
N ILE A 235 -6.81 20.32 -5.56
CA ILE A 235 -5.50 20.93 -5.78
C ILE A 235 -5.49 21.79 -7.04
N ASN A 236 -6.02 21.27 -8.15
CA ASN A 236 -6.11 22.00 -9.43
C ASN A 236 -6.98 23.27 -9.31
N ARG A 237 -7.98 23.28 -8.44
CA ARG A 237 -8.76 24.49 -8.13
C ARG A 237 -7.94 25.49 -7.34
N LEU A 238 -7.23 25.04 -6.30
CA LEU A 238 -6.39 25.89 -5.46
C LEU A 238 -5.23 26.51 -6.23
N LEU A 239 -4.61 25.77 -7.16
CA LEU A 239 -3.53 26.29 -8.00
C LEU A 239 -3.95 27.45 -8.90
N LYS A 240 -5.24 27.61 -9.20
CA LYS A 240 -5.79 28.76 -9.96
C LYS A 240 -5.94 30.01 -9.10
N THR A 241 -5.89 29.88 -7.78
CA THR A 241 -5.90 31.01 -6.86
C THR A 241 -4.51 31.65 -6.82
N GLU A 242 -4.43 32.97 -6.72
CA GLU A 242 -3.13 33.67 -6.63
C GLU A 242 -2.37 33.29 -5.37
N ASP A 243 -3.05 33.34 -4.22
CA ASP A 243 -2.51 32.95 -2.91
C ASP A 243 -3.40 31.89 -2.24
N PRO A 244 -3.11 30.59 -2.41
CA PRO A 244 -3.82 29.53 -1.72
C PRO A 244 -3.56 29.62 -0.22
N GLY A 245 -4.59 29.79 0.59
CA GLY A 245 -4.42 29.88 2.05
C GLY A 245 -3.93 28.59 2.70
N GLU A 246 -3.12 28.71 3.76
CA GLU A 246 -2.50 27.59 4.49
C GLU A 246 -3.51 26.53 4.95
N LYS A 247 -4.70 26.95 5.42
CA LYS A 247 -5.78 26.05 5.84
C LYS A 247 -6.23 25.11 4.70
N SER A 248 -6.27 25.60 3.47
CA SER A 248 -6.66 24.80 2.31
C SER A 248 -5.60 23.75 1.96
N ILE A 249 -4.32 24.12 2.06
CA ILE A 249 -3.17 23.23 1.81
C ILE A 249 -3.10 22.15 2.90
N ARG A 250 -3.32 22.55 4.16
CA ARG A 250 -3.44 21.65 5.30
C ARG A 250 -4.60 20.67 5.12
N SER A 251 -5.75 21.13 4.63
CA SER A 251 -6.89 20.27 4.30
C SER A 251 -6.58 19.25 3.20
N VAL A 252 -5.81 19.65 2.17
CA VAL A 252 -5.31 18.70 1.15
C VAL A 252 -4.41 17.65 1.80
N GLN A 253 -3.50 18.06 2.69
CA GLN A 253 -2.62 17.12 3.39
C GLN A 253 -3.40 16.15 4.28
N ASP A 254 -4.44 16.62 4.96
CA ASP A 254 -5.33 15.76 5.77
C ASP A 254 -6.02 14.70 4.91
N ARG A 255 -6.45 15.06 3.70
CA ARG A 255 -6.99 14.10 2.72
C ARG A 255 -5.93 13.07 2.34
N ILE A 256 -4.71 13.50 2.03
CA ILE A 256 -3.60 12.60 1.67
C ILE A 256 -3.32 11.62 2.82
N TYR A 257 -3.22 12.10 4.06
CA TYR A 257 -3.04 11.26 5.24
C TYR A 257 -4.18 10.25 5.43
N ASN A 258 -5.42 10.70 5.32
CA ASN A 258 -6.60 9.84 5.44
C ASN A 258 -6.59 8.71 4.40
N ASN A 259 -6.24 9.04 3.15
CA ASN A 259 -6.08 8.03 2.11
C ASN A 259 -5.02 7.00 2.51
N ARG A 260 -3.82 7.43 2.93
CA ARG A 260 -2.72 6.52 3.33
C ARG A 260 -3.09 5.53 4.43
N ILE A 261 -3.90 5.93 5.41
CA ILE A 261 -4.38 5.01 6.47
C ILE A 261 -5.37 3.99 5.89
N GLY A 262 -6.21 4.40 4.94
CA GLY A 262 -7.24 3.56 4.32
C GLY A 262 -6.73 2.62 3.24
N SER A 263 -5.67 2.98 2.49
CA SER A 263 -5.35 2.28 1.24
C SER A 263 -4.75 0.88 1.41
N VAL A 264 -5.10 -0.05 0.53
CA VAL A 264 -4.50 -1.39 0.52
C VAL A 264 -3.02 -1.32 0.13
N PHE A 265 -2.23 -2.23 0.70
CA PHE A 265 -0.80 -2.29 0.45
C PHE A 265 -0.49 -2.62 -1.01
N ILE A 266 0.64 -2.07 -1.45
CA ILE A 266 1.32 -2.48 -2.67
C ILE A 266 2.57 -3.27 -2.24
N PRO A 267 2.74 -4.53 -2.67
CA PRO A 267 3.92 -5.33 -2.35
C PRO A 267 5.22 -4.64 -2.77
N ASP A 268 6.25 -4.71 -1.93
CA ASP A 268 7.54 -4.05 -2.18
C ASP A 268 8.21 -4.55 -3.47
N GLY A 269 8.13 -5.86 -3.76
CA GLY A 269 8.65 -6.41 -5.00
C GLY A 269 7.96 -5.86 -6.26
N TYR A 270 6.65 -5.56 -6.17
CA TYR A 270 5.96 -4.90 -7.28
C TYR A 270 6.37 -3.44 -7.40
N TYR A 271 6.46 -2.71 -6.27
CA TYR A 271 6.93 -1.32 -6.24
C TYR A 271 8.31 -1.18 -6.90
N ILE A 272 9.28 -2.00 -6.49
CA ILE A 272 10.64 -1.97 -7.06
C ILE A 272 10.61 -2.19 -8.58
N LYS A 273 9.76 -3.12 -9.07
CA LYS A 273 9.66 -3.42 -10.50
C LYS A 273 9.18 -2.25 -11.35
N VAL A 274 8.27 -1.41 -10.83
CA VAL A 274 7.67 -0.30 -11.59
C VAL A 274 8.27 1.06 -11.25
N ARG A 275 9.19 1.12 -10.28
CA ARG A 275 9.70 2.36 -9.71
C ARG A 275 10.37 3.24 -10.75
N ASP A 276 11.34 2.71 -11.50
CA ASP A 276 12.16 3.50 -12.42
C ASP A 276 11.31 4.17 -13.51
N GLU A 277 10.26 3.48 -13.97
CA GLU A 277 9.28 4.03 -14.92
C GLU A 277 8.44 5.15 -14.29
N LEU A 278 7.96 4.95 -13.05
CA LEU A 278 7.18 5.94 -12.32
C LEU A 278 8.00 7.17 -11.92
N GLU A 279 9.27 7.01 -11.58
CA GLU A 279 10.18 8.12 -11.28
C GLU A 279 10.39 8.97 -12.54
N LYS A 280 10.60 8.34 -13.70
CA LYS A 280 10.65 9.05 -14.98
C LYS A 280 9.36 9.83 -15.26
N GLU A 281 8.19 9.20 -15.10
CA GLU A 281 6.90 9.87 -15.26
C GLU A 281 6.72 11.03 -14.27
N MET A 282 7.25 10.90 -13.05
CA MET A 282 7.20 11.95 -12.04
C MET A 282 7.98 13.19 -12.46
N HIS A 283 9.21 13.02 -12.96
CA HIS A 283 10.03 14.12 -13.47
C HIS A 283 9.37 14.78 -14.70
N ASP A 284 8.91 13.99 -15.67
CA ASP A 284 8.21 14.49 -16.86
C ASP A 284 6.95 15.30 -16.49
N ASN A 285 6.20 14.85 -15.47
CA ASN A 285 5.01 15.56 -14.98
C ASN A 285 5.38 16.83 -14.21
N ALA A 286 6.48 16.83 -13.45
CA ALA A 286 6.95 18.01 -12.72
C ALA A 286 7.45 19.11 -13.67
N GLU A 287 8.10 18.74 -14.78
CA GLU A 287 8.49 19.68 -15.83
C GLU A 287 7.27 20.37 -16.46
N ARG A 288 6.20 19.61 -16.73
CA ARG A 288 4.99 20.06 -17.43
C ARG A 288 3.90 20.67 -16.54
N ALA A 289 3.99 20.49 -15.21
CA ALA A 289 3.10 21.10 -14.25
C ALA A 289 3.17 22.63 -14.34
#